data_AF-A0A9W6G365-F1
#
_entry.id   AF-A0A9W6G365-F1
#
_cell.length_a   1.000
_cell.length_b   1.000
_cell.length_c   1.000
_cell.angle_alpha   90.00
_cell.angle_beta   90.00
_cell.angle_gamma   90.00
#
_symmetry.space_group_name_H-M   'P 1'
#
loop_
_entity.id
_entity.type
_entity.pdbx_description
1 polymer ?
#
loop_
_entity_poly.entity_id
_entity_poly.type
_entity_poly.pdbx_seq_one_letter_code
_entity_poly.pdbx_strand_id
1 'polypeptide(L)'
;MKKLLMASLLVLGMAASAQAVPVLQLGAPGGPGEGTYANYQASTTNPTENDTAITTGGTLYVAGVYQNNNVLSLGGKFDGGLDWSSFDSLPSIFNGKGAILVVSVPDGDTGTLTIPGATFITSSLTDSFFPNNHAPVQANVADFLFYDIGNFSKIAGAVPDFALETGAADGQIMTFSGITVTGYDWVHFDVMALETAEQGGGNNARIVTNWENNPGSHDVTWKSDDGGGGQQEVVPEPGTIMLLGTGLIGLALYGRRRMK
;
A
#
# COMPACT_ATOMS: atom_id res chain seq x y z
N MET A 1 18.79 26.31 47.93
CA MET A 1 19.10 25.11 47.10
C MET A 1 17.86 24.23 46.84
N LYS A 2 16.68 24.81 46.57
CA LYS A 2 15.43 24.04 46.30
C LYS A 2 14.76 24.42 44.96
N LYS A 3 15.41 25.26 44.15
CA LYS A 3 14.86 25.77 42.87
C LYS A 3 15.60 25.25 41.62
N LEU A 4 16.59 24.38 41.78
CA LEU A 4 17.36 23.80 40.67
C LEU A 4 16.95 22.36 40.28
N LEU A 5 16.01 21.75 41.00
CA LEU A 5 15.60 20.35 40.78
C LEU A 5 14.31 20.20 39.95
N MET A 6 13.69 21.31 39.55
CA MET A 6 12.41 21.30 38.80
C MET A 6 12.57 21.56 37.30
N ALA A 7 13.77 21.95 36.83
CA ALA A 7 14.02 22.19 35.41
C ALA A 7 14.50 20.94 34.65
N SER A 8 14.98 19.91 35.35
CA SER A 8 15.51 18.68 34.75
C SER A 8 14.47 17.56 34.59
N LEU A 9 13.25 17.71 35.12
CA LEU A 9 12.16 16.76 34.91
C LEU A 9 11.23 17.10 33.73
N LEU A 10 11.36 18.29 33.12
CA LEU A 10 10.51 18.70 32.00
C LEU A 10 11.08 18.36 30.61
N VAL A 11 12.25 17.72 30.54
CA VAL A 11 12.90 17.32 29.27
C VAL A 11 12.74 15.81 28.99
N LEU A 12 12.05 15.06 29.86
CA LEU A 12 11.82 13.62 29.73
C LEU A 12 10.48 13.23 29.06
N GLY A 13 9.84 14.16 28.35
CA GLY A 13 8.45 14.00 27.89
C GLY A 13 8.24 13.75 26.39
N MET A 14 9.29 13.78 25.57
CA MET A 14 9.16 13.52 24.13
C MET A 14 10.27 12.59 23.66
N ALA A 15 10.21 11.34 24.13
CA ALA A 15 10.67 10.27 23.26
C ALA A 15 9.70 10.27 22.07
N ALA A 16 10.06 10.94 20.98
CA ALA A 16 9.46 10.67 19.70
C ALA A 16 9.71 9.20 19.45
N SER A 17 8.69 8.36 19.63
CA SER A 17 8.71 7.02 19.09
C SER A 17 8.81 7.23 17.59
N ALA A 18 10.02 7.12 17.03
CA ALA A 18 10.19 6.94 15.60
C ALA A 18 9.46 5.64 15.29
N GLN A 19 8.21 5.76 14.84
CA GLN A 19 7.44 4.60 14.41
C GLN A 19 8.16 4.03 13.19
N ALA A 20 8.35 2.71 13.18
CA ALA A 20 9.10 2.05 12.12
C ALA A 20 8.25 2.07 10.85
N VAL A 21 8.80 2.66 9.77
CA VAL A 21 8.17 2.66 8.45
C VAL A 21 7.96 1.21 8.00
N PRO A 22 6.74 0.74 7.68
CA PRO A 22 6.48 -0.67 7.35
C PRO A 22 7.35 -1.22 6.21
N VAL A 23 7.69 -2.52 6.24
CA VAL A 23 8.49 -3.18 5.18
C VAL A 23 7.78 -3.10 3.84
N LEU A 24 6.50 -3.45 3.82
CA LEU A 24 5.63 -3.41 2.67
C LEU A 24 4.41 -2.56 3.02
N GLN A 25 4.05 -1.64 2.13
CA GLN A 25 2.89 -0.78 2.28
C GLN A 25 2.36 -0.36 0.92
N LEU A 26 1.04 -0.23 0.82
CA LEU A 26 0.35 0.36 -0.31
C LEU A 26 -0.21 1.72 0.07
N GLY A 27 -0.34 2.61 -0.91
CA GLY A 27 -0.95 3.91 -0.73
C GLY A 27 -1.67 4.36 -1.98
N ALA A 28 -2.61 5.27 -1.83
CA ALA A 28 -3.26 5.97 -2.93
C ALA A 28 -2.94 7.47 -2.86
N PRO A 29 -3.11 8.24 -3.94
CA PRO A 29 -2.99 9.69 -3.87
C PRO A 29 -3.96 10.30 -2.85
N GLY A 30 -3.43 11.18 -1.99
CA GLY A 30 -4.25 11.98 -1.08
C GLY A 30 -5.13 12.97 -1.85
N GLY A 31 -6.34 13.19 -1.34
CA GLY A 31 -7.23 14.19 -1.92
C GLY A 31 -7.21 15.54 -1.19
N PRO A 32 -8.20 16.40 -1.46
CA PRO A 32 -8.23 17.74 -0.92
C PRO A 32 -8.24 17.76 0.62
N GLY A 33 -7.23 18.40 1.21
CA GLY A 33 -7.09 18.50 2.67
C GLY A 33 -6.29 17.36 3.30
N GLU A 34 -5.82 16.41 2.49
CA GLU A 34 -4.92 15.34 2.89
C GLU A 34 -3.47 15.66 2.52
N GLY A 35 -2.54 14.77 2.89
CA GLY A 35 -1.14 14.88 2.50
C GLY A 35 -0.88 14.30 1.10
N THR A 36 0.30 13.74 0.92
CA THR A 36 0.70 13.06 -0.33
C THR A 36 -0.12 11.79 -0.55
N TYR A 37 -0.45 11.08 0.53
CA TYR A 37 -1.15 9.81 0.51
C TYR A 37 -2.56 9.96 1.07
N ALA A 38 -3.47 9.10 0.60
CA ALA A 38 -4.83 9.04 1.12
C ALA A 38 -4.80 8.65 2.60
N ASN A 39 -5.62 9.33 3.40
CA ASN A 39 -5.73 9.00 4.81
C ASN A 39 -6.37 7.63 5.00
N TYR A 40 -5.93 6.95 6.06
CA TYR A 40 -6.43 5.65 6.42
C TYR A 40 -7.75 5.78 7.18
N GLN A 41 -8.71 4.96 6.81
CA GLN A 41 -9.98 4.87 7.50
C GLN A 41 -9.91 3.78 8.56
N ALA A 42 -10.26 4.13 9.79
CA ALA A 42 -10.22 3.21 10.92
C ALA A 42 -11.17 2.01 10.74
N SER A 43 -12.25 2.17 9.98
CA SER A 43 -13.16 1.08 9.63
C SER A 43 -13.94 1.39 8.36
N THR A 44 -14.12 0.37 7.51
CA THR A 44 -14.84 0.46 6.23
C THR A 44 -15.95 -0.58 6.14
N THR A 45 -16.83 -0.45 5.15
CA THR A 45 -17.87 -1.43 4.81
C THR A 45 -17.88 -1.74 3.32
N ASN A 46 -18.16 -2.99 2.96
CA ASN A 46 -18.11 -3.50 1.58
C ASN A 46 -16.75 -3.26 0.89
N PRO A 47 -15.68 -3.98 1.27
CA PRO A 47 -15.61 -4.98 2.34
C PRO A 47 -15.40 -4.33 3.71
N THR A 48 -15.54 -5.10 4.80
CA THR A 48 -15.24 -4.60 6.15
C THR A 48 -13.75 -4.72 6.43
N GLU A 49 -13.09 -3.58 6.57
CA GLU A 49 -11.64 -3.49 6.78
C GLU A 49 -11.38 -2.51 7.92
N ASN A 50 -10.18 -2.56 8.47
CA ASN A 50 -9.70 -1.56 9.42
C ASN A 50 -8.36 -1.06 8.95
N ASP A 51 -8.08 0.22 9.18
CA ASP A 51 -6.81 0.86 8.85
C ASP A 51 -6.43 0.64 7.38
N THR A 52 -7.35 0.98 6.46
CA THR A 52 -7.14 0.92 5.00
C THR A 52 -7.27 2.28 4.35
N ALA A 53 -6.48 2.56 3.31
CA ALA A 53 -6.65 3.76 2.50
C ALA A 53 -7.70 3.53 1.40
N ILE A 54 -8.61 4.49 1.21
CA ILE A 54 -9.68 4.38 0.20
C ILE A 54 -9.41 5.29 -0.98
N THR A 55 -9.64 4.79 -2.19
CA THR A 55 -9.53 5.58 -3.42
C THR A 55 -10.61 5.24 -4.43
N THR A 56 -10.89 6.17 -5.34
CA THR A 56 -11.62 5.90 -6.60
C THR A 56 -10.73 6.15 -7.82
N GLY A 57 -9.48 6.57 -7.60
CA GLY A 57 -8.53 6.95 -8.64
C GLY A 57 -7.84 5.76 -9.31
N GLY A 58 -7.20 6.03 -10.45
CA GLY A 58 -6.43 5.04 -11.21
C GLY A 58 -4.94 5.01 -10.88
N THR A 59 -4.55 5.39 -9.66
CA THR A 59 -3.14 5.41 -9.23
C THR A 59 -2.95 4.68 -7.91
N LEU A 60 -1.94 3.81 -7.87
CA LEU A 60 -1.53 3.06 -6.69
C LEU A 60 -0.02 3.23 -6.47
N TYR A 61 0.36 3.43 -5.22
CA TYR A 61 1.75 3.41 -4.76
C TYR A 61 1.99 2.10 -4.02
N VAL A 62 3.09 1.42 -4.34
CA VAL A 62 3.50 0.20 -3.63
C VAL A 62 4.94 0.40 -3.19
N ALA A 63 5.19 0.34 -1.89
CA ALA A 63 6.52 0.55 -1.35
C ALA A 63 7.09 -0.70 -0.69
N GLY A 64 8.40 -0.85 -0.84
CA GLY A 64 9.22 -1.88 -0.21
C GLY A 64 10.43 -1.26 0.48
N VAL A 65 10.60 -1.57 1.76
CA VAL A 65 11.61 -0.99 2.65
C VAL A 65 12.60 -2.05 3.09
N TYR A 66 13.89 -1.74 2.96
CA TYR A 66 15.01 -2.57 3.37
C TYR A 66 15.36 -2.31 4.83
N GLN A 67 14.42 -2.61 5.74
CA GLN A 67 14.64 -2.41 7.17
C GLN A 67 15.91 -3.15 7.64
N ASN A 68 16.65 -2.60 8.60
CA ASN A 68 17.74 -3.28 9.31
C ASN A 68 19.08 -3.49 8.60
N ASN A 69 19.33 -2.90 7.42
CA ASN A 69 20.62 -2.96 6.68
C ASN A 69 21.14 -4.35 6.29
N ASN A 70 20.58 -5.44 6.81
CA ASN A 70 20.94 -6.82 6.50
C ASN A 70 20.10 -7.40 5.37
N VAL A 71 19.05 -6.68 4.95
CA VAL A 71 18.25 -7.03 3.77
C VAL A 71 19.09 -6.74 2.54
N LEU A 72 19.29 -7.79 1.74
CA LEU A 72 20.05 -7.78 0.50
C LEU A 72 19.13 -7.59 -0.71
N SER A 73 17.92 -8.15 -0.64
CA SER A 73 16.90 -8.04 -1.67
C SER A 73 15.51 -8.14 -1.07
N LEU A 74 14.57 -7.39 -1.65
CA LEU A 74 13.15 -7.43 -1.33
C LEU A 74 12.37 -7.61 -2.63
N GLY A 75 11.71 -8.75 -2.77
CA GLY A 75 11.03 -9.17 -4.00
C GLY A 75 11.13 -10.67 -4.21
N GLY A 76 11.49 -11.12 -5.39
CA GLY A 76 11.69 -12.52 -5.73
C GLY A 76 13.09 -13.05 -5.37
N LYS A 77 13.51 -14.06 -6.12
CA LYS A 77 14.85 -14.67 -6.02
C LYS A 77 15.98 -13.65 -6.12
N PHE A 78 16.95 -13.75 -5.21
CA PHE A 78 18.20 -12.96 -5.21
C PHE A 78 19.42 -13.82 -5.52
N ASP A 79 20.23 -13.47 -6.54
CA ASP A 79 21.57 -13.99 -6.85
C ASP A 79 21.82 -15.49 -6.53
N GLY A 80 20.90 -16.37 -6.94
CA GLY A 80 21.03 -17.82 -6.76
C GLY A 80 20.54 -18.36 -5.40
N GLY A 81 20.05 -17.48 -4.51
CA GLY A 81 19.33 -17.81 -3.29
C GLY A 81 18.00 -18.51 -3.52
N LEU A 82 17.25 -18.70 -2.43
CA LEU A 82 15.93 -19.32 -2.47
C LEU A 82 14.93 -18.41 -3.21
N ASP A 83 13.86 -19.03 -3.69
CA ASP A 83 12.80 -18.40 -4.49
C ASP A 83 11.44 -18.82 -3.92
N TRP A 84 10.34 -18.34 -4.49
CA TRP A 84 8.98 -18.76 -4.13
C TRP A 84 8.81 -20.30 -4.14
N SER A 85 9.54 -20.98 -5.03
CA SER A 85 9.62 -22.45 -5.12
C SER A 85 10.13 -23.15 -3.85
N SER A 86 10.72 -22.41 -2.92
CA SER A 86 11.31 -22.94 -1.69
C SER A 86 10.30 -23.02 -0.53
N PHE A 87 9.06 -22.58 -0.76
CA PHE A 87 7.98 -22.63 0.22
C PHE A 87 6.90 -23.60 -0.25
N ASP A 88 6.78 -24.75 0.43
CA ASP A 88 5.89 -25.85 0.03
C ASP A 88 4.39 -25.47 0.04
N SER A 89 4.02 -24.36 0.70
CA SER A 89 2.65 -23.84 0.74
C SER A 89 2.31 -22.90 -0.42
N LEU A 90 3.28 -22.56 -1.29
CA LEU A 90 3.05 -21.69 -2.44
C LEU A 90 2.91 -22.47 -3.75
N PRO A 91 1.96 -22.08 -4.61
CA PRO A 91 1.90 -22.60 -5.96
C PRO A 91 3.17 -22.24 -6.76
N SER A 92 3.65 -23.21 -7.53
CA SER A 92 4.81 -23.03 -8.42
C SER A 92 4.66 -21.93 -9.48
N ILE A 93 3.46 -21.37 -9.65
CA ILE A 93 3.20 -20.27 -10.58
C ILE A 93 3.90 -18.96 -10.18
N PHE A 94 4.26 -18.83 -8.91
CA PHE A 94 5.05 -17.70 -8.39
C PHE A 94 6.55 -17.87 -8.60
N ASN A 95 7.03 -19.04 -9.04
CA ASN A 95 8.45 -19.29 -9.22
C ASN A 95 9.06 -18.31 -10.23
N GLY A 96 10.16 -17.67 -9.84
CA GLY A 96 10.89 -16.68 -10.64
C GLY A 96 10.21 -15.32 -10.76
N LYS A 97 9.13 -15.06 -10.02
CA LYS A 97 8.45 -13.75 -9.98
C LYS A 97 9.08 -12.84 -8.93
N GLY A 98 8.89 -11.53 -9.08
CA GLY A 98 9.34 -10.53 -8.11
C GLY A 98 8.44 -10.48 -6.89
N ALA A 99 8.22 -9.28 -6.35
CA ALA A 99 7.09 -9.02 -5.47
C ALA A 99 5.77 -9.23 -6.23
N ILE A 100 4.75 -9.69 -5.53
CA ILE A 100 3.42 -9.96 -6.08
C ILE A 100 2.45 -8.96 -5.47
N LEU A 101 1.77 -8.21 -6.33
CA LEU A 101 0.58 -7.47 -5.94
C LEU A 101 -0.59 -8.46 -5.86
N VAL A 102 -1.16 -8.57 -4.68
CA VAL A 102 -2.33 -9.39 -4.39
C VAL A 102 -3.55 -8.50 -4.51
N VAL A 103 -4.52 -8.93 -5.29
CA VAL A 103 -5.76 -8.19 -5.49
C VAL A 103 -6.92 -9.06 -5.09
N SER A 104 -7.77 -8.53 -4.21
CA SER A 104 -9.06 -9.12 -3.86
C SER A 104 -10.18 -8.36 -4.54
N VAL A 105 -11.12 -9.09 -5.13
CA VAL A 105 -12.37 -8.56 -5.70
C VAL A 105 -13.55 -9.35 -5.10
N PRO A 106 -14.79 -8.84 -5.11
CA PRO A 106 -15.92 -9.56 -4.51
C PRO A 106 -16.06 -11.00 -5.04
N ASP A 107 -16.34 -11.95 -4.15
CA ASP A 107 -16.54 -13.36 -4.50
C ASP A 107 -17.65 -13.53 -5.55
N GLY A 108 -17.31 -14.15 -6.68
CA GLY A 108 -18.23 -14.43 -7.77
C GLY A 108 -18.54 -13.25 -8.69
N ASP A 109 -17.97 -12.07 -8.44
CA ASP A 109 -18.12 -10.92 -9.32
C ASP A 109 -17.32 -11.09 -10.61
N THR A 110 -17.91 -10.63 -11.71
CA THR A 110 -17.24 -10.60 -13.01
C THR A 110 -16.89 -9.17 -13.37
N GLY A 111 -15.60 -8.86 -13.39
CA GLY A 111 -15.10 -7.57 -13.79
C GLY A 111 -13.80 -7.67 -14.59
N THR A 112 -13.23 -6.52 -14.90
CA THR A 112 -11.92 -6.40 -15.53
C THR A 112 -11.08 -5.41 -14.75
N LEU A 113 -9.84 -5.83 -14.44
CA LEU A 113 -8.83 -5.00 -13.82
C LEU A 113 -7.58 -4.95 -14.71
N THR A 114 -7.17 -3.74 -15.07
CA THR A 114 -5.90 -3.50 -15.77
C THR A 114 -4.99 -2.67 -14.90
N ILE A 115 -3.75 -3.12 -14.71
CA ILE A 115 -2.71 -2.43 -13.95
C ILE A 115 -1.50 -2.22 -14.87
N PRO A 116 -1.36 -1.04 -15.49
CA PRO A 116 -0.24 -0.79 -16.39
C PRO A 116 1.11 -0.94 -15.67
N GLY A 117 2.01 -1.73 -16.26
CA GLY A 117 3.34 -1.98 -15.68
C GLY A 117 3.42 -3.20 -14.76
N ALA A 118 2.29 -3.82 -14.41
CA ALA A 118 2.25 -5.10 -13.71
C ALA A 118 1.89 -6.25 -14.67
N THR A 119 2.41 -7.45 -14.43
CA THR A 119 2.13 -8.62 -15.26
C THR A 119 1.18 -9.57 -14.55
N PHE A 120 -0.01 -9.81 -15.10
CA PHE A 120 -0.95 -10.79 -14.56
C PHE A 120 -0.34 -12.20 -14.54
N ILE A 121 -0.45 -12.88 -13.40
CA ILE A 121 0.07 -14.23 -13.17
C ILE A 121 -1.07 -15.23 -13.27
N THR A 122 -2.07 -15.10 -12.39
CA THR A 122 -3.18 -16.04 -12.23
C THR A 122 -4.30 -15.42 -11.41
N SER A 123 -5.45 -16.08 -11.42
CA SER A 123 -6.52 -15.89 -10.45
C SER A 123 -6.75 -17.15 -9.62
N SER A 124 -7.41 -17.00 -8.47
CA SER A 124 -7.84 -18.08 -7.57
C SER A 124 -9.16 -17.70 -6.92
N LEU A 125 -10.14 -18.61 -6.87
CA LEU A 125 -11.44 -18.32 -6.27
C LEU A 125 -11.47 -18.54 -4.74
N THR A 126 -10.53 -19.34 -4.22
CA THR A 126 -10.60 -19.81 -2.82
C THR A 126 -9.33 -19.56 -2.03
N ASP A 127 -8.19 -19.41 -2.71
CA ASP A 127 -6.89 -19.45 -2.05
C ASP A 127 -6.20 -18.10 -2.21
N SER A 128 -6.19 -17.35 -1.10
CA SER A 128 -5.45 -16.09 -0.95
C SER A 128 -3.93 -16.27 -0.98
N PHE A 129 -3.45 -17.48 -0.62
CA PHE A 129 -2.05 -17.80 -0.32
C PHE A 129 -1.38 -16.88 0.71
N PHE A 130 -2.12 -15.92 1.26
CA PHE A 130 -1.62 -14.92 2.18
C PHE A 130 -1.68 -15.46 3.61
N PRO A 131 -0.63 -15.27 4.43
CA PRO A 131 -0.60 -15.80 5.78
C PRO A 131 -1.50 -15.00 6.75
N ASN A 132 -1.99 -13.84 6.31
CA ASN A 132 -2.85 -12.97 7.10
C ASN A 132 -4.33 -13.31 6.89
N ASN A 133 -5.10 -13.31 7.98
CA ASN A 133 -6.54 -13.53 7.97
C ASN A 133 -7.32 -12.19 7.81
N HIS A 134 -6.75 -11.21 7.12
CA HIS A 134 -7.39 -9.92 6.89
C HIS A 134 -8.69 -10.12 6.08
N ALA A 135 -9.76 -9.40 6.40
CA ALA A 135 -11.11 -9.77 5.94
C ALA A 135 -11.28 -9.78 4.40
N PRO A 136 -10.75 -8.81 3.64
CA PRO A 136 -10.76 -8.85 2.17
C PRO A 136 -9.97 -10.00 1.56
N VAL A 137 -9.15 -10.69 2.34
CA VAL A 137 -8.33 -11.82 1.87
C VAL A 137 -8.82 -13.17 2.39
N GLN A 138 -10.09 -13.24 2.83
CA GLN A 138 -10.74 -14.47 3.26
C GLN A 138 -11.52 -15.14 2.11
N ALA A 139 -11.52 -16.48 2.12
CA ALA A 139 -12.32 -17.27 1.19
C ALA A 139 -13.83 -16.99 1.36
N ASN A 140 -14.59 -16.98 0.25
CA ASN A 140 -16.02 -16.60 0.17
C ASN A 140 -16.30 -15.13 0.50
N VAL A 141 -15.27 -14.30 0.65
CA VAL A 141 -15.38 -12.84 0.64
C VAL A 141 -14.84 -12.29 -0.68
N ALA A 142 -13.77 -12.91 -1.18
CA ALA A 142 -13.09 -12.44 -2.36
C ALA A 142 -12.64 -13.55 -3.32
N ASP A 143 -12.62 -13.20 -4.60
CA ASP A 143 -11.77 -13.83 -5.60
C ASP A 143 -10.41 -13.09 -5.65
N PHE A 144 -9.34 -13.83 -5.94
CA PHE A 144 -7.97 -13.32 -5.91
C PHE A 144 -7.39 -13.21 -7.32
N LEU A 145 -6.71 -12.09 -7.60
CA LEU A 145 -5.91 -11.85 -8.79
C LEU A 145 -4.48 -11.52 -8.36
N PHE A 146 -3.49 -12.10 -9.04
CA PHE A 146 -2.08 -11.94 -8.68
C PHE A 146 -1.30 -11.32 -9.83
N TYR A 147 -0.49 -10.30 -9.54
CA TYR A 147 0.33 -9.61 -10.53
C TYR A 147 1.79 -9.55 -10.08
N ASP A 148 2.72 -9.88 -10.98
CA ASP A 148 4.15 -9.64 -10.79
C ASP A 148 4.43 -8.15 -10.99
N ILE A 149 5.00 -7.53 -9.96
CA ILE A 149 5.40 -6.12 -9.97
C ILE A 149 6.93 -5.93 -9.95
N GLY A 150 7.69 -7.03 -9.98
CA GLY A 150 9.15 -6.99 -9.97
C GLY A 150 9.75 -6.77 -8.58
N ASN A 151 11.04 -6.46 -8.54
CA ASN A 151 11.80 -6.33 -7.29
C ASN A 151 11.95 -4.86 -6.88
N PHE A 152 11.98 -4.60 -5.57
CA PHE A 152 12.23 -3.26 -5.04
C PHE A 152 13.72 -2.94 -5.07
N SER A 153 14.05 -1.69 -5.40
CA SER A 153 15.40 -1.15 -5.30
C SER A 153 15.64 -0.56 -3.91
N LYS A 154 16.89 -0.61 -3.43
CA LYS A 154 17.30 0.06 -2.19
C LYS A 154 17.73 1.49 -2.48
N ILE A 155 16.84 2.46 -2.27
CA ILE A 155 17.11 3.90 -2.46
C ILE A 155 17.10 4.58 -1.09
N ALA A 156 18.19 5.28 -0.75
CA ALA A 156 18.38 5.82 0.58
C ALA A 156 17.31 6.84 0.98
N GLY A 157 16.66 6.65 2.15
CA GLY A 157 15.65 7.55 2.72
C GLY A 157 14.46 7.86 1.82
N ALA A 158 14.13 6.98 0.87
CA ALA A 158 13.11 7.23 -0.16
C ALA A 158 11.68 6.95 0.29
N VAL A 159 11.49 6.12 1.33
CA VAL A 159 10.17 5.62 1.72
C VAL A 159 9.76 6.17 3.09
N PRO A 160 8.73 7.03 3.17
CA PRO A 160 8.10 7.39 4.43
C PRO A 160 7.07 6.33 4.84
N ASP A 161 6.55 6.44 6.06
CA ASP A 161 5.29 5.80 6.46
C ASP A 161 4.14 6.47 5.70
N PHE A 162 3.32 5.72 4.97
CA PHE A 162 2.23 6.28 4.17
C PHE A 162 1.05 6.77 4.99
N ALA A 163 0.80 6.21 6.18
CA ALA A 163 -0.33 6.63 7.02
C ALA A 163 -0.02 7.91 7.80
N LEU A 164 1.24 8.08 8.23
CA LEU A 164 1.67 9.23 9.03
C LEU A 164 2.40 10.29 8.20
N GLU A 165 2.87 9.95 7.01
CA GLU A 165 3.77 10.77 6.19
C GLU A 165 5.04 11.22 6.92
N THR A 166 5.51 10.37 7.83
CA THR A 166 6.71 10.63 8.61
C THR A 166 7.75 9.52 8.41
N GLY A 167 8.96 9.76 8.89
CA GLY A 167 10.07 8.84 8.72
C GLY A 167 10.68 8.91 7.31
N ALA A 168 11.79 8.21 7.15
CA ALA A 168 12.49 8.04 5.90
C ALA A 168 13.35 6.78 6.00
N ALA A 169 12.96 5.75 5.26
CA ALA A 169 13.64 4.48 5.24
C ALA A 169 14.18 4.17 3.84
N ASP A 170 15.22 3.35 3.79
CA ASP A 170 15.83 2.93 2.53
C ASP A 170 14.90 1.95 1.82
N GLY A 171 14.57 2.20 0.55
CA GLY A 171 13.62 1.39 -0.18
C GLY A 171 13.21 2.00 -1.51
N GLN A 172 12.09 1.57 -2.08
CA GLN A 172 11.53 2.13 -3.30
C GLN A 172 10.02 2.22 -3.19
N ILE A 173 9.46 3.29 -3.76
CA ILE A 173 8.04 3.41 -4.08
C ILE A 173 7.89 3.16 -5.58
N MET A 174 7.13 2.14 -5.96
CA MET A 174 6.66 1.91 -7.33
C MET A 174 5.33 2.63 -7.51
N THR A 175 5.15 3.29 -8.66
CA THR A 175 3.91 4.00 -9.00
C THR A 175 3.26 3.34 -10.20
N PHE A 176 2.04 2.86 -10.01
CA PHE A 176 1.19 2.32 -11.06
C PHE A 176 0.10 3.33 -11.35
N SER A 177 0.06 3.85 -12.59
CA SER A 177 -0.93 4.85 -13.01
C SER A 177 -1.72 4.37 -14.21
N GLY A 178 -2.95 4.84 -14.33
CA GLY A 178 -3.88 4.38 -15.36
C GLY A 178 -4.49 3.02 -15.03
N ILE A 179 -4.59 2.67 -13.75
CA ILE A 179 -5.37 1.51 -13.30
C ILE A 179 -6.83 1.73 -13.72
N THR A 180 -7.40 0.72 -14.36
CA THR A 180 -8.81 0.74 -14.77
C THR A 180 -9.53 -0.43 -14.15
N VAL A 181 -10.61 -0.13 -13.44
CA VAL A 181 -11.52 -1.10 -12.83
C VAL A 181 -12.86 -1.00 -13.53
N THR A 182 -13.48 -2.13 -13.86
CA THR A 182 -14.83 -2.16 -14.43
C THR A 182 -15.54 -3.42 -13.96
N GLY A 183 -16.80 -3.29 -13.52
CA GLY A 183 -17.64 -4.43 -13.14
C GLY A 183 -17.36 -5.01 -11.76
N TYR A 184 -16.53 -4.36 -10.93
CA TYR A 184 -16.33 -4.70 -9.52
C TYR A 184 -16.89 -3.60 -8.63
N ASP A 185 -17.55 -3.99 -7.53
CA ASP A 185 -18.03 -3.04 -6.52
C ASP A 185 -16.86 -2.41 -5.73
N TRP A 186 -15.85 -3.23 -5.44
CA TRP A 186 -14.61 -2.84 -4.78
C TRP A 186 -13.43 -3.68 -5.29
N VAL A 187 -12.21 -3.17 -5.11
CA VAL A 187 -10.96 -3.88 -5.40
C VAL A 187 -9.97 -3.55 -4.30
N HIS A 188 -9.59 -4.55 -3.51
CA HIS A 188 -8.61 -4.40 -2.44
C HIS A 188 -7.23 -4.83 -2.92
N PHE A 189 -6.21 -4.06 -2.57
CA PHE A 189 -4.82 -4.25 -2.97
C PHE A 189 -3.95 -4.49 -1.75
N ASP A 190 -3.24 -5.61 -1.76
CA ASP A 190 -2.18 -5.96 -0.82
C ASP A 190 -0.92 -6.36 -1.61
N VAL A 191 0.21 -6.57 -0.93
CA VAL A 191 1.49 -6.92 -1.55
C VAL A 191 2.24 -7.94 -0.73
N MET A 192 2.81 -8.93 -1.42
CA MET A 192 3.75 -9.90 -0.86
C MET A 192 5.09 -9.79 -1.56
N ALA A 193 6.16 -9.97 -0.80
CA ALA A 193 7.52 -10.05 -1.32
C ALA A 193 8.31 -11.02 -0.44
N LEU A 194 9.33 -11.66 -1.01
CA LEU A 194 10.33 -12.37 -0.24
C LEU A 194 11.42 -11.40 0.20
N GLU A 195 11.77 -11.47 1.47
CA GLU A 195 12.94 -10.78 2.00
C GLU A 195 14.13 -11.74 1.96
N THR A 196 15.23 -11.32 1.34
CA THR A 196 16.50 -12.04 1.39
C THR A 196 17.50 -11.29 2.24
N ALA A 197 18.11 -12.00 3.20
CA ALA A 197 19.07 -11.44 4.14
C ALA A 197 20.26 -12.38 4.41
N GLU A 198 21.35 -11.82 4.92
CA GLU A 198 22.47 -12.61 5.44
C GLU A 198 22.16 -13.10 6.87
N GLN A 199 22.36 -14.40 7.11
CA GLN A 199 22.21 -15.03 8.42
C GLN A 199 23.53 -15.66 8.88
N GLY A 200 23.91 -15.44 10.14
CA GLY A 200 24.98 -16.18 10.81
C GLY A 200 26.30 -15.44 11.03
N GLY A 201 26.56 -14.33 10.32
CA GLY A 201 27.72 -13.44 10.52
C GLY A 201 29.11 -14.08 10.31
N GLY A 202 30.08 -13.25 9.87
CA GLY A 202 31.47 -13.68 9.68
C GLY A 202 31.62 -14.79 8.62
N ASN A 203 32.56 -15.72 8.80
CA ASN A 203 32.82 -16.79 7.82
C ASN A 203 31.69 -17.84 7.70
N ASN A 204 30.65 -17.76 8.55
CA ASN A 204 29.50 -18.67 8.54
C ASN A 204 28.21 -18.00 8.01
N ALA A 205 28.36 -16.86 7.35
CA ALA A 205 27.27 -16.19 6.66
C ALA A 205 26.64 -17.11 5.60
N ARG A 206 25.32 -17.27 5.66
CA ARG A 206 24.52 -17.85 4.59
C ARG A 206 23.45 -16.87 4.14
N ILE A 207 23.09 -16.92 2.87
CA ILE A 207 21.96 -16.17 2.34
C ILE A 207 20.70 -16.98 2.58
N VAL A 208 19.70 -16.37 3.21
CA VAL A 208 18.39 -16.96 3.43
C VAL A 208 17.30 -16.04 2.90
N THR A 209 16.21 -16.65 2.49
CA THR A 209 15.01 -15.96 2.05
C THR A 209 13.87 -16.37 2.97
N ASN A 210 13.19 -15.39 3.56
CA ASN A 210 12.10 -15.63 4.48
C ASN A 210 10.79 -15.16 3.90
N TRP A 211 9.73 -15.87 4.27
CA TRP A 211 8.37 -15.37 4.17
C TRP A 211 7.89 -15.07 5.58
N GLU A 212 7.68 -13.80 5.86
CA GLU A 212 7.15 -13.31 7.14
C GLU A 212 5.93 -12.43 6.89
N ASN A 213 5.01 -12.42 7.87
CA ASN A 213 3.90 -11.47 7.86
C ASN A 213 4.43 -10.12 8.37
N ASN A 214 4.30 -9.05 7.59
CA ASN A 214 4.81 -7.73 7.94
C ASN A 214 3.85 -7.00 8.90
N PRO A 215 4.17 -6.86 10.20
CA PRO A 215 3.28 -6.19 11.14
C PRO A 215 3.18 -4.70 10.81
N GLY A 216 1.95 -4.20 10.68
CA GLY A 216 1.71 -2.80 10.32
C GLY A 216 1.86 -2.52 8.82
N SER A 217 1.82 -3.54 7.96
CA SER A 217 1.60 -3.32 6.54
C SER A 217 0.34 -2.50 6.31
N HIS A 218 0.39 -1.68 5.27
CA HIS A 218 -0.76 -0.89 4.85
C HIS A 218 -1.30 -1.40 3.52
N ASP A 219 -2.62 -1.30 3.35
CA ASP A 219 -3.34 -1.72 2.16
C ASP A 219 -4.22 -0.57 1.60
N VAL A 220 -4.76 -0.80 0.41
CA VAL A 220 -5.60 0.16 -0.30
C VAL A 220 -6.82 -0.55 -0.85
N THR A 221 -8.00 0.04 -0.66
CA THR A 221 -9.23 -0.40 -1.34
C THR A 221 -9.73 0.66 -2.32
N TRP A 222 -9.84 0.27 -3.57
CA TRP A 222 -10.60 1.00 -4.58
C TRP A 222 -12.09 0.70 -4.42
N LYS A 223 -12.93 1.75 -4.46
CA LYS A 223 -14.39 1.62 -4.48
C LYS A 223 -14.97 2.36 -5.68
N SER A 224 -16.09 1.89 -6.20
CA SER A 224 -16.81 2.62 -7.24
C SER A 224 -17.47 3.88 -6.67
N ASP A 225 -17.43 4.99 -7.43
CA ASP A 225 -18.11 6.26 -7.07
C ASP A 225 -19.65 6.08 -7.01
N ASP A 226 -20.18 5.05 -7.67
CA ASP A 226 -21.62 4.84 -7.90
C ASP A 226 -22.34 4.13 -6.74
N GLY A 227 -21.66 3.92 -5.60
CA GLY A 227 -22.30 3.52 -4.35
C GLY A 227 -22.95 2.14 -4.40
N GLY A 228 -22.13 1.09 -4.44
CA GLY A 228 -22.53 -0.29 -4.20
C GLY A 228 -23.03 -0.50 -2.76
N GLY A 229 -24.27 -0.05 -2.47
CA GLY A 229 -25.12 -0.49 -1.35
C GLY A 229 -24.64 -0.26 0.10
N GLY A 230 -23.41 0.21 0.33
CA GLY A 230 -22.85 0.50 1.64
C GLY A 230 -22.95 1.98 2.03
N GLN A 231 -22.67 2.31 3.30
CA GLN A 231 -22.51 3.71 3.68
C GLN A 231 -21.36 4.31 2.85
N GLN A 232 -21.63 5.40 2.16
CA GLN A 232 -20.66 6.06 1.32
C GLN A 232 -19.51 6.56 2.19
N GLU A 233 -18.37 5.87 2.12
CA GLU A 233 -17.14 6.35 2.70
C GLU A 233 -16.74 7.64 2.00
N VAL A 234 -16.21 8.58 2.77
CA VAL A 234 -15.78 9.87 2.22
C VAL A 234 -14.53 9.61 1.40
N VAL A 235 -14.71 9.31 0.12
CA VAL A 235 -13.62 9.29 -0.84
C VAL A 235 -13.26 10.75 -1.10
N PRO A 236 -12.00 11.16 -0.91
CA PRO A 236 -11.57 12.49 -1.24
C PRO A 236 -11.84 12.76 -2.73
N GLU A 237 -12.80 13.65 -3.02
CA GLU A 237 -13.14 13.96 -4.41
C GLU A 237 -11.90 14.51 -5.13
N PRO A 238 -11.61 14.09 -6.38
CA PRO A 238 -10.63 14.77 -7.20
C PRO A 238 -10.97 16.27 -7.21
N GLY A 239 -9.97 17.17 -7.15
CA GLY A 239 -10.12 18.63 -6.90
C GLY A 239 -11.06 19.45 -7.82
N THR A 240 -11.88 18.78 -8.61
CA THR A 240 -13.02 19.25 -9.41
C THR A 240 -13.95 20.21 -8.67
N ILE A 241 -14.28 20.03 -7.38
CA ILE A 241 -15.09 21.02 -6.64
C ILE A 241 -14.33 22.34 -6.46
N MET A 242 -13.03 22.27 -6.14
CA MET A 242 -12.19 23.46 -6.04
C MET A 242 -12.00 24.14 -7.40
N LEU A 243 -11.85 23.36 -8.47
CA LEU A 243 -11.77 23.86 -9.84
C LEU A 243 -13.10 24.52 -10.28
N LEU A 244 -14.24 23.92 -9.94
CA LEU A 244 -15.56 24.47 -10.20
C LEU A 244 -15.75 25.79 -9.43
N GLY A 245 -15.40 25.82 -8.14
CA GLY A 245 -15.49 27.02 -7.31
C GLY A 245 -14.62 28.16 -7.82
N THR A 246 -13.36 27.87 -8.16
CA THR A 246 -12.42 28.86 -8.72
C THR A 246 -12.85 29.32 -10.12
N GLY A 247 -13.37 28.41 -10.96
CA GLY A 247 -13.95 28.71 -12.26
C GLY A 247 -15.15 29.66 -12.18
N LEU A 248 -16.07 29.43 -11.24
CA LEU A 248 -17.24 30.29 -11.01
C LEU A 248 -16.84 31.69 -10.52
N ILE A 249 -15.86 31.78 -9.62
CA ILE A 249 -15.29 33.07 -9.18
C ILE A 249 -14.64 33.80 -10.37
N GLY A 250 -13.88 33.09 -11.20
CA GLY A 250 -13.29 33.63 -12.43
C GLY A 250 -14.34 34.20 -13.38
N LEU A 251 -15.43 33.46 -13.62
CA LEU A 251 -16.57 33.88 -14.43
C LEU A 251 -17.28 35.11 -13.86
N ALA A 252 -17.52 35.15 -12.54
CA ALA A 252 -18.15 36.29 -11.88
C ALA A 252 -17.29 37.57 -11.97
N LEU A 253 -15.98 37.45 -11.77
CA LEU A 253 -15.03 38.56 -11.93
C LEU A 253 -14.93 39.03 -13.39
N TYR A 254 -14.93 38.11 -14.35
CA TYR A 254 -14.95 38.42 -15.78
C TYR A 254 -16.24 39.13 -16.19
N GLY A 255 -17.40 38.62 -15.77
CA GLY A 255 -18.71 39.25 -16.02
C GLY A 255 -18.81 40.67 -15.45
N ARG A 256 -18.29 40.88 -14.23
CA ARG A 256 -18.28 42.21 -13.59
C ARG A 256 -17.41 43.23 -14.34
N ARG A 257 -16.35 42.80 -15.03
CA ARG A 257 -15.51 43.69 -15.86
C ARG A 257 -16.16 44.06 -17.18
N ARG A 258 -17.06 43.22 -17.71
CA ARG A 258 -17.73 43.46 -19.00
C ARG A 258 -19.01 44.29 -18.90
N MET A 259 -19.57 44.39 -17.68
CA MET A 259 -20.74 45.22 -17.36
C MET A 259 -20.36 46.62 -16.84
N LYS A 260 -19.07 46.99 -16.88
CA LYS A 260 -18.58 48.36 -16.71
C LYS A 260 -18.08 48.87 -18.05
#